data_AF-A0A917D0I7-F1
#
_entry.id   AF-A0A917D0I7-F1
#
_cell.length_a   1.000
_cell.length_b   1.000
_cell.length_c   1.000
_cell.angle_alpha   90.00
_cell.angle_beta   90.00
_cell.angle_gamma   90.00
#
_symmetry.space_group_name_H-M   'P 1'
#
loop_
_entity.id
_entity.type
_entity.pdbx_description
1 polymer ?
#
loop_
_entity_poly.entity_id
_entity_poly.type
_entity_poly.pdbx_seq_one_letter_code
_entity_poly.pdbx_strand_id
1 'polypeptide(L)'
;MLKEGVIVLLAGLATFGLAYESSDSVMNLKVIPDRVELMNQSTGAQLSPAEAEKVIASRAEQVIMALKESDMKKLGSLVHPVKGVRFSPDATIQAGGDLVFKGNELAALIQKDTVYEWGAYDGSGDPINLTFKQYLNSFVYDRDYANAEETAYNQFIAHSNSTNNLREVYPDAIFVEYHFKGPESSEISEFLFSSLRIIFESYQGEWYLVGTSHVHWTI
;
A
#
# COMPACT_ATOMS: atom_id res chain seq x y z
N MET A 1 3.32 49.27 71.56
CA MET A 1 2.59 48.02 71.88
C MET A 1 3.64 46.95 72.16
N LEU A 2 3.81 46.62 73.45
CA LEU A 2 4.33 45.38 74.11
C LEU A 2 5.35 44.51 73.33
N LYS A 3 6.64 44.45 73.75
CA LYS A 3 7.29 43.64 74.82
C LYS A 3 7.85 42.28 74.29
N GLU A 4 9.19 42.13 74.26
CA GLU A 4 10.02 41.20 75.11
C GLU A 4 9.94 39.72 74.66
N GLY A 5 10.97 38.87 74.60
CA GLY A 5 12.39 38.85 75.00
C GLY A 5 13.07 37.61 74.36
N VAL A 6 14.36 37.68 74.00
CA VAL A 6 15.56 37.13 74.69
C VAL A 6 15.73 35.59 74.67
N ILE A 7 16.64 35.15 73.77
CA ILE A 7 17.80 34.23 73.87
C ILE A 7 17.69 32.91 74.68
N VAL A 8 18.00 31.77 74.03
CA VAL A 8 18.90 30.70 74.56
C VAL A 8 19.67 30.02 73.41
N LEU A 9 20.97 29.85 73.60
CA LEU A 9 21.95 29.15 72.76
C LEU A 9 22.51 28.00 73.61
N LEU A 10 22.59 26.75 73.13
CA LEU A 10 23.37 25.67 73.76
C LEU A 10 23.59 24.47 72.81
N ALA A 11 24.68 23.73 73.05
CA ALA A 11 25.47 22.91 72.14
C ALA A 11 25.37 21.38 72.33
N GLY A 12 25.98 20.61 71.41
CA GLY A 12 26.40 19.19 71.55
C GLY A 12 25.33 18.15 71.16
N LEU A 13 25.59 16.93 70.66
CA LEU A 13 26.78 16.08 70.54
C LEU A 13 26.48 14.94 69.52
N ALA A 14 27.53 14.26 69.03
CA ALA A 14 27.54 13.23 67.99
C ALA A 14 26.97 11.84 68.38
N THR A 15 26.57 11.01 67.40
CA THR A 15 26.84 9.54 67.36
C THR A 15 26.71 8.90 65.97
N PHE A 16 27.45 7.79 65.86
CA PHE A 16 27.75 6.85 64.78
C PHE A 16 26.58 6.18 64.02
N GLY A 17 26.80 5.98 62.70
CA GLY A 17 26.87 4.67 62.01
C GLY A 17 25.66 3.72 62.00
N LEU A 18 25.18 3.38 60.80
CA LEU A 18 25.28 2.04 60.18
C LEU A 18 24.63 2.04 58.79
N ALA A 19 25.30 1.38 57.85
CA ALA A 19 24.83 1.13 56.50
C ALA A 19 23.60 0.20 56.49
N TYR A 20 22.69 0.42 55.54
CA TYR A 20 21.73 -0.58 55.12
C TYR A 20 21.60 -0.53 53.59
N GLU A 21 22.36 -1.38 52.91
CA GLU A 21 22.06 -1.83 51.56
C GLU A 21 20.87 -2.81 51.64
N SER A 22 19.83 -2.57 50.84
CA SER A 22 18.84 -3.62 50.53
C SER A 22 18.57 -3.68 49.04
N SER A 23 18.96 -4.83 48.49
CA SER A 23 18.89 -5.37 47.13
C SER A 23 17.86 -4.79 46.15
N ASP A 24 18.37 -4.41 44.98
CA ASP A 24 17.62 -4.30 43.74
C ASP A 24 17.12 -5.67 43.27
N SER A 25 15.80 -5.85 43.30
CA SER A 25 15.09 -6.85 42.47
C SER A 25 13.96 -6.15 41.73
N VAL A 26 14.32 -5.13 40.94
CA VAL A 26 13.43 -4.60 39.91
C VAL A 26 13.26 -5.65 38.82
N MET A 27 12.09 -6.29 38.83
CA MET A 27 11.55 -7.03 37.68
C MET A 27 11.74 -6.18 36.43
N ASN A 28 12.60 -6.66 35.53
CA ASN A 28 12.89 -6.02 34.26
C ASN A 28 11.68 -6.24 33.34
N LEU A 29 10.62 -5.48 33.56
CA LEU A 29 9.44 -5.47 32.71
C LEU A 29 9.89 -4.84 31.38
N LYS A 30 10.18 -5.69 30.41
CA LYS A 30 10.48 -5.27 29.04
C LYS A 30 9.26 -4.48 28.56
N VAL A 31 9.41 -3.16 28.44
CA VAL A 31 8.37 -2.27 27.90
C VAL A 31 8.01 -2.82 26.53
N ILE A 32 6.79 -3.35 26.38
CA ILE A 32 6.26 -3.79 25.09
C ILE A 32 5.80 -2.50 24.41
N PRO A 33 6.41 -2.10 23.28
CA PRO A 33 5.98 -0.90 22.57
C PRO A 33 4.51 -1.05 22.16
N ASP A 34 3.79 0.07 22.17
CA ASP A 34 2.38 0.07 21.77
C ASP A 34 2.24 -0.42 20.32
N ARG A 35 1.12 -1.09 20.02
CA ARG A 35 0.83 -1.63 18.68
C ARG A 35 0.95 -0.58 17.57
N VAL A 36 0.68 0.69 17.91
CA VAL A 36 0.82 1.85 17.01
C VAL A 36 2.29 2.14 16.69
N GLU A 37 3.20 1.96 17.65
CA GLU A 37 4.65 2.13 17.47
C GLU A 37 5.27 0.99 16.67
N LEU A 38 4.79 -0.24 16.87
CA LEU A 38 5.19 -1.42 16.08
C LEU A 38 4.75 -1.28 14.61
N MET A 39 3.54 -0.76 14.35
CA MET A 39 3.04 -0.47 13.00
C MET A 39 3.84 0.63 12.29
N ASN A 40 4.49 1.52 13.04
CA ASN A 40 5.31 2.61 12.49
C ASN A 40 6.73 2.15 12.10
N GLN A 41 7.08 0.89 12.41
CA GLN A 41 8.36 0.27 12.02
C GLN A 41 8.20 -0.85 10.98
N SER A 42 6.99 -1.41 10.83
CA SER A 42 6.70 -2.39 9.77
C SER A 42 6.45 -1.70 8.44
N THR A 43 7.18 -2.09 7.40
CA THR A 43 6.88 -1.64 6.04
C THR A 43 5.52 -2.18 5.60
N GLY A 44 4.85 -1.50 4.68
CA GLY A 44 3.50 -1.90 4.24
C GLY A 44 3.41 -3.34 3.75
N ALA A 45 4.50 -3.87 3.21
CA ALA A 45 4.61 -5.26 2.75
C ALA A 45 4.62 -6.31 3.88
N GLN A 46 4.99 -5.93 5.11
CA GLN A 46 5.05 -6.84 6.26
C GLN A 46 3.70 -6.96 7.00
N LEU A 47 2.74 -6.08 6.70
CA LEU A 47 1.43 -6.12 7.31
C LEU A 47 0.69 -7.40 6.92
N SER A 48 0.08 -8.06 7.91
CA SER A 48 -0.85 -9.15 7.67
C SER A 48 -2.04 -8.69 6.81
N PRO A 49 -2.78 -9.60 6.16
CA PRO A 49 -3.90 -9.21 5.29
C PRO A 49 -4.94 -8.33 6.00
N ALA A 50 -5.31 -8.69 7.23
CA ALA A 50 -6.27 -7.92 8.03
C ALA A 50 -5.74 -6.53 8.45
N GLU A 51 -4.44 -6.40 8.65
CA GLU A 51 -3.81 -5.11 8.98
C GLU A 51 -3.69 -4.22 7.74
N ALA A 52 -3.29 -4.79 6.61
CA ALA A 52 -3.27 -4.12 5.32
C ALA A 52 -4.66 -3.61 4.93
N GLU A 53 -5.69 -4.45 5.07
CA GLU A 53 -7.09 -4.08 4.86
C GLU A 53 -7.49 -2.86 5.69
N LYS A 54 -7.23 -2.91 7.01
CA LYS A 54 -7.55 -1.80 7.92
C LYS A 54 -6.89 -0.49 7.50
N VAL A 55 -5.69 -0.55 6.92
CA VAL A 55 -4.93 0.63 6.48
C VAL A 55 -5.43 1.14 5.13
N ILE A 56 -5.70 0.26 4.17
CA ILE A 56 -5.84 0.66 2.75
C ILE A 56 -7.25 0.56 2.18
N ALA A 57 -8.19 -0.16 2.80
CA ALA A 57 -9.49 -0.47 2.19
C ALA A 57 -10.25 0.77 1.68
N SER A 58 -10.38 1.81 2.51
CA SER A 58 -11.05 3.06 2.09
C SER A 58 -10.33 3.78 0.95
N ARG A 59 -9.00 3.70 0.90
CA ARG A 59 -8.20 4.31 -0.17
C ARG A 59 -8.32 3.52 -1.47
N ALA A 60 -8.33 2.20 -1.37
CA ALA A 60 -8.52 1.27 -2.46
C ALA A 60 -9.91 1.44 -3.11
N GLU A 61 -10.96 1.54 -2.30
CA GLU A 61 -12.32 1.84 -2.75
C GLU A 61 -12.39 3.15 -3.55
N GLN A 62 -11.77 4.22 -3.07
CA GLN A 62 -11.72 5.49 -3.80
C GLN A 62 -11.04 5.37 -5.17
N VAL A 63 -9.97 4.57 -5.28
CA VAL A 63 -9.29 4.31 -6.56
C VAL A 63 -10.21 3.54 -7.50
N ILE A 64 -10.81 2.45 -7.03
CA ILE A 64 -11.67 1.60 -7.85
C ILE A 64 -12.92 2.34 -8.33
N MET A 65 -13.56 3.14 -7.47
CA MET A 65 -14.69 3.96 -7.88
C MET A 65 -14.30 5.03 -8.90
N ALA A 66 -13.14 5.67 -8.74
CA ALA A 66 -12.65 6.63 -9.74
C ALA A 66 -12.35 5.95 -11.10
N LEU A 67 -11.85 4.72 -11.10
CA LEU A 67 -11.66 3.93 -12.31
C LEU A 67 -13.00 3.56 -12.96
N LYS A 68 -13.95 3.05 -12.18
CA LYS A 68 -15.31 2.68 -12.62
C LYS A 68 -16.02 3.85 -13.30
N GLU A 69 -15.94 5.02 -12.71
CA GLU A 69 -16.60 6.24 -13.20
C GLU A 69 -15.78 6.96 -14.29
N SER A 70 -14.58 6.44 -14.61
CA SER A 70 -13.60 7.11 -15.47
C SER A 70 -13.26 8.55 -15.02
N ASP A 71 -13.36 8.85 -13.72
CA ASP A 71 -13.02 10.15 -13.14
C ASP A 71 -11.52 10.28 -12.93
N MET A 72 -10.81 10.64 -14.00
CA MET A 72 -9.36 10.81 -13.98
C MET A 72 -8.89 12.01 -13.15
N LYS A 73 -9.78 12.97 -12.83
CA LYS A 73 -9.45 14.07 -11.92
C LYS A 73 -9.41 13.53 -10.49
N LYS A 74 -10.41 12.73 -10.10
CA LYS A 74 -10.42 12.05 -8.80
C LYS A 74 -9.27 11.07 -8.69
N LEU A 75 -9.06 10.21 -9.68
CA LEU A 75 -7.93 9.26 -9.70
C LEU A 75 -6.59 9.99 -9.56
N GLY A 76 -6.39 11.08 -10.31
CA GLY A 76 -5.19 11.90 -10.25
C GLY A 76 -4.87 12.45 -8.85
N SER A 77 -5.88 12.72 -8.03
CA SER A 77 -5.69 13.16 -6.63
C SER A 77 -5.23 12.05 -5.67
N LEU A 78 -5.36 10.79 -6.09
CA LEU A 78 -4.97 9.59 -5.32
C LEU A 78 -3.58 9.10 -5.71
N VAL A 79 -3.01 9.60 -6.82
CA VAL A 79 -1.69 9.22 -7.35
C VAL A 79 -0.57 9.84 -6.52
N HIS A 80 0.53 9.10 -6.36
CA HIS A 80 1.69 9.56 -5.61
C HIS A 80 2.27 10.84 -6.24
N PRO A 81 2.44 11.93 -5.47
CA PRO A 81 2.78 13.25 -6.04
C PRO A 81 4.16 13.29 -6.70
N VAL A 82 5.14 12.57 -6.14
CA VAL A 82 6.50 12.48 -6.70
C VAL A 82 6.67 11.32 -7.69
N LYS A 83 6.26 10.09 -7.35
CA LYS A 83 6.48 8.90 -8.19
C LYS A 83 5.56 8.86 -9.42
N GLY A 84 4.31 9.29 -9.29
CA GLY A 84 3.28 9.05 -10.30
C GLY A 84 2.68 7.65 -10.14
N VAL A 85 1.93 7.20 -11.15
CA VAL A 85 1.34 5.85 -11.22
C VAL A 85 1.87 5.13 -12.45
N ARG A 86 2.39 3.92 -12.24
CA ARG A 86 2.80 2.98 -13.29
C ARG A 86 1.61 2.16 -13.76
N PHE A 87 1.56 1.89 -15.06
CA PHE A 87 0.57 0.99 -15.65
C PHE A 87 1.27 -0.21 -16.28
N SER A 88 1.09 -1.37 -15.68
CA SER A 88 1.66 -2.65 -16.17
C SER A 88 0.53 -3.51 -16.75
N PRO A 89 0.62 -3.92 -18.04
CA PRO A 89 -0.42 -4.74 -18.68
C PRO A 89 -0.38 -6.22 -18.26
N ASP A 90 0.61 -6.60 -17.45
CA ASP A 90 0.87 -7.98 -17.02
C ASP A 90 1.25 -8.04 -15.52
N ALA A 91 1.31 -9.25 -14.96
CA ALA A 91 1.77 -9.52 -13.60
C ALA A 91 3.25 -9.16 -13.39
N THR A 92 4.06 -9.26 -14.44
CA THR A 92 5.48 -8.88 -14.45
C THR A 92 5.58 -7.38 -14.68
N ILE A 93 5.96 -6.66 -13.63
CA ILE A 93 6.16 -5.22 -13.71
C ILE A 93 7.51 -4.92 -14.37
N GLN A 94 7.48 -4.23 -15.51
CA GLN A 94 8.68 -3.80 -16.24
C GLN A 94 9.12 -2.42 -15.75
N ALA A 95 9.94 -2.38 -14.70
CA ALA A 95 10.33 -1.12 -14.04
C ALA A 95 10.92 -0.06 -14.99
N GLY A 96 11.60 -0.47 -16.06
CA GLY A 96 12.15 0.41 -17.09
C GLY A 96 11.34 0.52 -18.40
N GLY A 97 10.28 -0.28 -18.56
CA GLY A 97 9.48 -0.35 -19.79
C GLY A 97 8.05 0.16 -19.63
N ASP A 98 7.42 -0.09 -18.49
CA ASP A 98 6.03 0.34 -18.25
C ASP A 98 5.93 1.85 -18.14
N LEU A 99 4.84 2.41 -18.67
CA LEU A 99 4.60 3.83 -18.66
C LEU A 99 4.17 4.33 -17.29
N VAL A 100 4.68 5.49 -16.91
CA VAL A 100 4.39 6.17 -15.64
C VAL A 100 3.86 7.57 -15.94
N PHE A 101 2.72 7.91 -15.35
CA PHE A 101 2.10 9.23 -15.49
C PHE A 101 1.92 9.91 -14.14
N LYS A 102 1.96 11.25 -14.13
CA LYS A 102 1.63 12.05 -12.94
C LYS A 102 0.12 12.21 -12.81
N GLY A 103 -0.34 12.35 -11.57
CA GLY A 103 -1.76 12.50 -11.27
C GLY A 103 -2.41 13.69 -11.98
N ASN A 104 -1.69 14.80 -12.13
CA ASN A 104 -2.18 15.99 -12.83
C ASN A 104 -2.28 15.84 -14.36
N GLU A 105 -1.71 14.77 -14.94
CA GLU A 105 -1.74 14.49 -16.38
C GLU A 105 -2.98 13.67 -16.77
N LEU A 106 -3.49 12.82 -15.88
CA LEU A 106 -4.50 11.81 -16.20
C LEU A 106 -5.79 12.39 -16.81
N ALA A 107 -6.27 13.51 -16.29
CA ALA A 107 -7.48 14.17 -16.79
C ALA A 107 -7.33 14.67 -18.24
N ALA A 108 -6.11 15.03 -18.66
CA ALA A 108 -5.85 15.41 -20.04
C ALA A 108 -5.61 14.18 -20.92
N LEU A 109 -4.93 13.14 -20.41
CA LEU A 109 -4.60 11.93 -21.17
C LEU A 109 -5.84 11.19 -21.66
N ILE A 110 -6.90 11.10 -20.85
CA ILE A 110 -8.13 10.38 -21.20
C ILE A 110 -8.91 11.01 -22.38
N GLN A 111 -8.63 12.27 -22.70
CA GLN A 111 -9.26 13.01 -23.80
C GLN A 111 -8.41 13.04 -25.07
N LYS A 112 -7.18 12.50 -25.03
CA LYS A 112 -6.25 12.53 -26.15
C LYS A 112 -6.30 11.21 -26.93
N ASP A 113 -6.19 11.33 -28.24
CA ASP A 113 -6.02 10.20 -29.16
C ASP A 113 -4.53 9.83 -29.38
N THR A 114 -3.64 10.32 -28.53
CA THR A 114 -2.22 9.94 -28.56
C THR A 114 -2.10 8.45 -28.26
N VAL A 115 -1.50 7.71 -29.19
CA VAL A 115 -1.18 6.29 -29.05
C VAL A 115 0.19 6.16 -28.37
N TYR A 116 0.27 5.25 -27.40
CA TYR A 116 1.50 4.86 -26.74
C TYR A 116 1.74 3.37 -26.96
N GLU A 117 3.01 2.97 -26.92
CA GLU A 117 3.42 1.58 -26.86
C GLU A 117 3.51 1.17 -25.38
N TRP A 118 2.63 0.28 -24.94
CA TRP A 118 2.46 -0.12 -23.54
C TRP A 118 3.24 -1.38 -23.15
N GLY A 119 4.03 -1.92 -24.09
CA GLY A 119 4.64 -3.24 -24.00
C GLY A 119 4.23 -4.08 -25.19
N ALA A 120 4.24 -5.40 -25.02
CA ALA A 120 3.87 -6.36 -26.04
C ALA A 120 2.85 -7.38 -25.50
N TYR A 121 1.97 -7.87 -26.36
CA TYR A 121 1.06 -8.96 -26.03
C TYR A 121 1.86 -10.24 -25.77
N ASP A 122 1.51 -10.92 -24.68
CA ASP A 122 2.10 -12.23 -24.41
C ASP A 122 1.67 -13.25 -25.47
N GLY A 123 2.56 -14.20 -25.78
CA GLY A 123 2.40 -15.18 -26.84
C GLY A 123 2.73 -14.66 -28.25
N SER A 124 2.11 -13.55 -28.71
CA SER A 124 2.38 -13.03 -30.07
C SER A 124 3.63 -12.14 -30.15
N GLY A 125 3.95 -11.42 -29.07
CA GLY A 125 5.02 -10.42 -29.04
C GLY A 125 4.69 -9.14 -29.80
N ASP A 126 3.46 -8.97 -30.30
CA ASP A 126 3.04 -7.76 -31.00
C ASP A 126 2.96 -6.57 -30.03
N PRO A 127 3.35 -5.36 -30.45
CA PRO A 127 3.30 -4.19 -29.58
C PRO A 127 1.85 -3.80 -29.22
N ILE A 128 1.63 -3.48 -27.94
CA ILE A 128 0.37 -2.96 -27.43
C ILE A 128 0.32 -1.46 -27.73
N ASN A 129 -0.18 -1.10 -28.91
CA ASN A 129 -0.30 0.29 -29.36
C ASN A 129 -1.72 0.81 -29.11
N LEU A 130 -1.91 1.50 -27.99
CA LEU A 130 -3.24 1.98 -27.55
C LEU A 130 -3.19 3.44 -27.08
N THR A 131 -4.30 4.15 -27.22
CA THR A 131 -4.49 5.39 -26.48
C THR A 131 -4.64 5.12 -24.99
N PHE A 132 -4.42 6.14 -24.15
CA PHE A 132 -4.61 6.01 -22.69
C PHE A 132 -6.01 5.47 -22.33
N LYS A 133 -7.05 5.96 -23.00
CA LYS A 133 -8.43 5.51 -22.78
C LYS A 133 -8.64 4.05 -23.17
N GLN A 134 -8.11 3.64 -24.32
CA GLN A 134 -8.20 2.25 -24.76
C GLN A 134 -7.46 1.33 -23.80
N TYR A 135 -6.26 1.72 -23.37
CA TYR A 135 -5.48 0.96 -22.39
C TYR A 135 -6.24 0.77 -21.07
N LEU A 136 -6.81 1.84 -20.49
CA LEU A 136 -7.59 1.71 -19.26
C LEU A 136 -8.74 0.70 -19.41
N ASN A 137 -9.47 0.75 -20.52
CA ASN A 137 -10.60 -0.16 -20.77
C ASN A 137 -10.18 -1.61 -21.00
N SER A 138 -8.95 -1.85 -21.46
CA SER A 138 -8.47 -3.19 -21.80
C SER A 138 -7.65 -3.85 -20.70
N PHE A 139 -6.90 -3.08 -19.92
CA PHE A 139 -5.90 -3.58 -18.98
C PHE A 139 -6.03 -3.01 -17.56
N VAL A 140 -6.99 -2.12 -17.28
CA VAL A 140 -7.16 -1.58 -15.93
C VAL A 140 -8.58 -1.79 -15.42
N TYR A 141 -9.59 -1.52 -16.23
CA TYR A 141 -10.99 -1.65 -15.86
C TYR A 141 -11.79 -2.36 -16.95
N ASP A 142 -11.29 -3.54 -17.36
CA ASP A 142 -11.93 -4.44 -18.32
C ASP A 142 -13.12 -5.20 -17.70
N ARG A 143 -13.19 -5.26 -16.35
CA ARG A 143 -14.32 -5.80 -15.58
C ARG A 143 -14.73 -4.85 -14.45
N ASP A 144 -15.92 -5.07 -13.89
CA ASP A 144 -16.45 -4.25 -12.79
C ASP A 144 -15.79 -4.61 -11.45
N TYR A 145 -14.50 -4.32 -11.29
CA TYR A 145 -13.71 -4.66 -10.09
C TYR A 145 -14.26 -4.04 -8.79
N ALA A 146 -15.13 -3.01 -8.86
CA ALA A 146 -15.90 -2.54 -7.71
C ALA A 146 -16.85 -3.60 -7.13
N ASN A 147 -17.22 -4.61 -7.92
CA ASN A 147 -18.04 -5.75 -7.55
C ASN A 147 -17.30 -7.07 -7.81
N ALA A 148 -15.98 -7.10 -7.58
CA ALA A 148 -15.17 -8.31 -7.74
C ALA A 148 -15.67 -9.45 -6.84
N GLU A 149 -15.52 -10.68 -7.31
CA GLU A 149 -15.93 -11.89 -6.58
C GLU A 149 -15.05 -12.13 -5.35
N GLU A 150 -13.75 -11.84 -5.47
CA GLU A 150 -12.80 -11.90 -4.39
C GLU A 150 -11.95 -10.63 -4.33
N THR A 151 -11.64 -10.18 -3.11
CA THR A 151 -10.73 -9.06 -2.86
C THR A 151 -9.73 -9.49 -1.80
N ALA A 152 -8.45 -9.37 -2.11
CA ALA A 152 -7.36 -9.70 -1.19
C ALA A 152 -6.47 -8.51 -0.91
N TYR A 153 -6.03 -8.40 0.34
CA TYR A 153 -5.11 -7.37 0.80
C TYR A 153 -3.76 -8.00 1.10
N ASN A 154 -2.69 -7.51 0.46
CA ASN A 154 -1.33 -8.04 0.60
C ASN A 154 -1.16 -9.55 0.30
N GLN A 155 -2.13 -10.18 -0.36
CA GLN A 155 -2.10 -11.58 -0.77
C GLN A 155 -2.39 -11.71 -2.26
N PHE A 156 -1.69 -12.64 -2.91
CA PHE A 156 -1.92 -12.95 -4.31
C PHE A 156 -3.02 -14.00 -4.43
N ILE A 157 -4.01 -13.76 -5.29
CA ILE A 157 -5.05 -14.73 -5.63
C ILE A 157 -4.71 -15.38 -6.97
N ALA A 158 -4.59 -14.56 -8.01
CA ALA A 158 -4.33 -15.02 -9.37
C ALA A 158 -2.88 -15.46 -9.54
N HIS A 159 -2.74 -16.62 -10.17
CA HIS A 159 -1.47 -17.19 -10.59
C HIS A 159 -1.48 -17.25 -12.12
N SER A 160 -0.68 -16.41 -12.77
CA SER A 160 -0.42 -16.43 -14.22
C SER A 160 0.89 -17.16 -14.52
N ASN A 161 1.18 -17.38 -15.80
CA ASN A 161 2.49 -17.89 -16.25
C ASN A 161 3.61 -16.85 -16.12
N SER A 162 3.24 -15.57 -16.10
CA SER A 162 4.16 -14.45 -15.95
C SER A 162 4.81 -14.37 -14.56
N THR A 163 6.01 -13.81 -14.48
CA THR A 163 6.76 -13.69 -13.22
C THR A 163 6.12 -12.62 -12.33
N ASN A 164 5.67 -13.01 -11.15
CA ASN A 164 5.19 -12.04 -10.16
C ASN A 164 6.37 -11.43 -9.39
N ASN A 165 6.81 -10.24 -9.81
CA ASN A 165 7.91 -9.48 -9.20
C ASN A 165 7.42 -8.26 -8.37
N LEU A 166 6.12 -8.19 -8.02
CA LEU A 166 5.54 -7.02 -7.35
C LEU A 166 6.29 -6.64 -6.07
N ARG A 167 6.65 -7.64 -5.24
CA ARG A 167 7.39 -7.41 -3.99
C ARG A 167 8.85 -7.01 -4.20
N GLU A 168 9.42 -7.30 -5.36
CA GLU A 168 10.77 -6.85 -5.70
C GLU A 168 10.76 -5.39 -6.15
N VAL A 169 9.77 -5.01 -6.96
CA VAL A 169 9.61 -3.63 -7.47
C VAL A 169 9.08 -2.69 -6.40
N TYR A 170 8.19 -3.17 -5.53
CA TYR A 170 7.54 -2.40 -4.47
C TYR A 170 7.72 -3.09 -3.09
N PRO A 171 8.94 -3.07 -2.52
CA PRO A 171 9.28 -3.82 -1.31
C PRO A 171 8.53 -3.34 -0.05
N ASP A 172 8.04 -2.10 -0.05
CA ASP A 172 7.36 -1.50 1.11
C ASP A 172 5.87 -1.27 0.88
N ALA A 173 5.33 -1.62 -0.29
CA ALA A 173 3.96 -1.29 -0.66
C ALA A 173 2.91 -2.18 0.03
N ILE A 174 1.72 -1.62 0.16
CA ILE A 174 0.49 -2.40 0.33
C ILE A 174 -0.16 -2.53 -1.05
N PHE A 175 -0.63 -3.72 -1.41
CA PHE A 175 -1.44 -3.88 -2.62
C PHE A 175 -2.79 -4.52 -2.31
N VAL A 176 -3.75 -4.26 -3.19
CA VAL A 176 -5.07 -4.90 -3.19
C VAL A 176 -5.26 -5.59 -4.53
N GLU A 177 -5.68 -6.85 -4.51
CA GLU A 177 -6.02 -7.62 -5.70
C GLU A 177 -7.53 -7.85 -5.76
N TYR A 178 -8.14 -7.43 -6.86
CA TYR A 178 -9.56 -7.64 -7.18
C TYR A 178 -9.66 -8.72 -8.25
N HIS A 179 -10.31 -9.84 -7.92
CA HIS A 179 -10.28 -11.05 -8.74
C HIS A 179 -11.68 -11.47 -9.19
N PHE A 180 -11.78 -11.83 -10.47
CA PHE A 180 -12.88 -12.57 -11.06
C PHE A 180 -12.40 -13.93 -11.52
N LYS A 181 -13.11 -14.99 -11.13
CA LYS A 181 -12.83 -16.34 -11.61
C LYS A 181 -13.26 -16.48 -13.06
N GLY A 182 -12.74 -17.52 -13.72
CA GLY A 182 -13.35 -17.99 -14.95
C GLY A 182 -14.71 -18.64 -14.70
N PRO A 183 -15.55 -18.79 -15.75
CA PRO A 183 -16.86 -19.42 -15.61
C PRO A 183 -16.72 -20.91 -15.30
N GLU A 184 -17.26 -21.37 -14.16
CA GLU A 184 -17.21 -22.77 -13.70
C GLU A 184 -17.71 -23.78 -14.74
N SER A 185 -18.61 -23.37 -15.63
CA SER A 185 -19.17 -24.22 -16.70
C SER A 185 -18.21 -24.47 -17.88
N SER A 186 -16.97 -23.96 -17.83
CA SER A 186 -15.99 -24.07 -18.91
C SER A 186 -14.82 -24.96 -18.51
N GLU A 187 -14.42 -25.88 -19.39
CA GLU A 187 -13.24 -26.74 -19.20
C GLU A 187 -11.92 -25.93 -19.17
N ILE A 188 -11.95 -24.68 -19.63
CA ILE A 188 -10.81 -23.74 -19.62
C ILE A 188 -11.00 -22.61 -18.60
N SER A 189 -11.88 -22.78 -17.60
CA SER A 189 -12.20 -21.76 -16.60
C SER A 189 -10.96 -21.19 -15.91
N GLU A 190 -9.98 -22.05 -15.60
CA GLU A 190 -8.71 -21.66 -15.00
C GLU A 190 -7.86 -20.70 -15.85
N PHE A 191 -8.21 -20.53 -17.13
CA PHE A 191 -7.54 -19.65 -18.10
C PHE A 191 -8.38 -18.41 -18.47
N LEU A 192 -9.56 -18.22 -17.87
CA LEU A 192 -10.48 -17.12 -18.20
C LEU A 192 -10.70 -16.13 -17.04
N PHE A 193 -9.87 -16.23 -16.00
CA PHE A 193 -9.88 -15.30 -14.87
C PHE A 193 -9.35 -13.91 -15.27
N SER A 194 -9.66 -12.91 -14.45
CA SER A 194 -9.06 -11.58 -14.55
C SER A 194 -8.85 -10.99 -13.16
N SER A 195 -7.66 -10.47 -12.93
CA SER A 195 -7.28 -9.80 -11.69
C SER A 195 -6.74 -8.40 -11.99
N LEU A 196 -7.16 -7.42 -11.19
CA LEU A 196 -6.53 -6.12 -11.11
C LEU A 196 -5.83 -5.96 -9.77
N ARG A 197 -4.53 -5.66 -9.81
CA ARG A 197 -3.77 -5.24 -8.63
C ARG A 197 -3.61 -3.74 -8.64
N ILE A 198 -3.95 -3.08 -7.53
CA ILE A 198 -3.63 -1.68 -7.28
C ILE A 198 -2.65 -1.57 -6.11
N ILE A 199 -1.62 -0.75 -6.28
CA ILE A 199 -0.41 -0.76 -5.45
C ILE A 199 -0.22 0.60 -4.81
N PHE A 200 0.03 0.61 -3.51
CA PHE A 200 0.11 1.82 -2.69
C PHE A 200 1.43 1.92 -1.94
N GLU A 201 1.98 3.13 -1.90
CA GLU A 201 3.09 3.47 -1.02
C GLU A 201 2.74 4.67 -0.15
N SER A 202 3.33 4.72 1.04
CA SER A 202 3.17 5.85 1.95
C SER A 202 4.10 7.00 1.57
N TYR A 203 3.57 8.21 1.59
CA TYR A 203 4.32 9.45 1.43
C TYR A 203 3.77 10.49 2.40
N GLN A 204 4.63 10.99 3.30
CA GLN A 204 4.27 11.98 4.32
C GLN A 204 3.06 11.58 5.19
N GLY A 205 2.94 10.28 5.51
CA GLY A 205 1.88 9.75 6.37
C GLY A 205 0.58 9.37 5.63
N GLU A 206 0.50 9.61 4.32
CA GLU A 206 -0.66 9.30 3.49
C GLU A 206 -0.32 8.21 2.47
N TRP A 207 -1.29 7.36 2.11
CA TRP A 207 -1.10 6.29 1.12
C TRP A 207 -1.51 6.75 -0.26
N TYR A 208 -0.69 6.50 -1.27
CA TYR A 208 -0.94 6.93 -2.65
C TYR A 208 -0.78 5.79 -3.64
N LEU A 209 -1.61 5.81 -4.67
CA LEU A 209 -1.53 4.90 -5.81
C LEU A 209 -0.20 5.14 -6.54
N VAL A 210 0.60 4.09 -6.68
CA VAL A 210 1.88 4.08 -7.41
C VAL A 210 1.90 3.12 -8.58
N GLY A 211 0.99 2.16 -8.64
CA GLY A 211 0.95 1.20 -9.73
C GLY A 211 -0.38 0.48 -9.90
N THR A 212 -0.67 0.08 -11.13
CA THR A 212 -1.67 -0.91 -11.48
C THR A 212 -1.00 -2.07 -12.21
N SER A 213 -1.40 -3.30 -11.94
CA SER A 213 -0.95 -4.48 -12.68
C SER A 213 -2.16 -5.34 -13.03
N HIS A 214 -2.31 -5.65 -14.31
CA HIS A 214 -3.33 -6.55 -14.81
C HIS A 214 -2.79 -7.97 -14.79
N VAL A 215 -3.60 -8.91 -14.34
CA VAL A 215 -3.21 -10.32 -14.26
C VAL A 215 -4.32 -11.12 -14.87
N HIS A 216 -4.09 -11.60 -16.07
CA HIS A 216 -4.96 -12.55 -16.74
C HIS A 216 -4.13 -13.78 -17.13
N TRP A 217 -4.80 -14.82 -17.58
CA TRP A 217 -4.07 -15.92 -18.17
C TRP A 217 -3.53 -15.52 -19.54
N THR A 218 -2.25 -15.81 -19.76
CA THR A 218 -1.52 -15.56 -21.00
C THR A 218 -1.02 -16.88 -21.59
N ILE A 219 -0.85 -16.90 -22.93
CA ILE A 219 -0.53 -18.09 -23.74
C ILE A 219 0.97 -18.18 -24.02
#